data_AF-A0A9D8RR05-F1
#
_entry.id   AF-A0A9D8RR05-F1
#
_cell.length_a   1.000
_cell.length_b   1.000
_cell.length_c   1.000
_cell.angle_alpha   90.00
_cell.angle_beta   90.00
_cell.angle_gamma   90.00
#
_symmetry.space_group_name_H-M   'P 1'
#
loop_
_entity.id
_entity.type
_entity.pdbx_description
1 polymer ?
#
loop_
_entity_poly.entity_id
_entity_poly.type
_entity_poly.pdbx_seq_one_letter_code
_entity_poly.pdbx_strand_id
1 'polypeptide(L)' 'MGIPAAYESLPKIVKIILQLLFGSVIGGVYRILRFLETKNIVTLVVGILFLVTGVGNAIAWVVDLITEIINNKITFLAD' A
#
# COMPACT_ATOMS: atom_id res chain seq x y z
N MET A 1 3.30 -11.25 -14.13
CA MET A 1 2.75 -10.03 -13.50
C MET A 1 2.55 -10.32 -12.03
N GLY A 2 3.20 -9.57 -11.15
CA GLY A 2 2.98 -9.69 -9.70
C GLY A 2 1.62 -9.10 -9.31
N ILE A 3 1.11 -9.47 -8.14
CA ILE A 3 -0.14 -8.93 -7.59
C ILE A 3 -0.11 -7.38 -7.44
N PRO A 4 1.02 -6.71 -7.14
CA PRO A 4 1.09 -5.24 -7.13
C PRO A 4 0.73 -4.61 -8.49
N ALA A 5 1.19 -5.19 -9.60
CA ALA A 5 0.88 -4.71 -10.94
C ALA A 5 -0.61 -4.86 -11.30
N ALA A 6 -1.27 -5.89 -10.75
CA ALA A 6 -2.73 -6.07 -10.89
C ALA A 6 -3.53 -5.02 -10.09
N TYR A 7 -3.01 -4.60 -8.94
CA TYR A 7 -3.61 -3.48 -8.19
C TYR A 7 -3.37 -2.16 -8.92
N GLU A 8 -2.14 -1.89 -9.37
CA GLU A 8 -1.79 -0.63 -10.06
C GLU A 8 -2.57 -0.42 -11.36
N SER A 9 -2.99 -1.49 -12.05
CA SER A 9 -3.77 -1.44 -13.29
C SER A 9 -5.25 -1.10 -13.10
N LEU A 10 -5.75 -1.08 -11.86
CA LEU A 10 -7.13 -0.70 -11.56
C LEU A 10 -7.38 0.79 -11.89
N PRO A 11 -8.60 1.15 -12.32
CA PRO A 11 -8.96 2.55 -12.49
C PRO A 11 -8.75 3.34 -11.20
N LYS A 12 -8.22 4.56 -11.32
CA LYS A 12 -7.88 5.41 -10.17
C LYS A 12 -9.03 5.60 -9.18
N ILE A 13 -10.26 5.77 -9.70
CA ILE A 13 -11.46 5.93 -8.86
C ILE A 13 -11.72 4.69 -7.99
N VAL A 14 -11.48 3.49 -8.53
CA VAL A 14 -11.65 2.22 -7.82
C VAL A 14 -10.60 2.10 -6.72
N LYS A 15 -9.35 2.45 -6.99
CA LYS A 15 -8.27 2.45 -5.99
C LYS A 15 -8.52 3.42 -4.85
N ILE A 16 -9.04 4.62 -5.16
CA ILE A 16 -9.42 5.61 -4.13
C ILE A 16 -10.54 5.04 -3.24
N ILE A 17 -11.59 4.46 -3.82
CA ILE A 17 -12.69 3.84 -3.04
C ILE A 17 -12.16 2.70 -2.17
N LEU A 18 -11.31 1.84 -2.74
CA LEU A 18 -10.67 0.75 -2.01
C LEU A 18 -9.80 1.25 -0.86
N GLN A 19 -9.01 2.30 -1.07
CA GLN A 19 -8.24 2.96 -0.01
C GLN A 19 -9.14 3.55 1.07
N LEU A 20 -10.28 4.17 0.73
CA LEU A 20 -11.21 4.72 1.71
C LEU A 20 -11.84 3.65 2.61
N LEU A 21 -12.11 2.45 2.08
CA LEU A 21 -12.79 1.38 2.82
C LEU A 21 -11.82 0.41 3.51
N PHE A 22 -10.68 0.11 2.89
CA PHE A 22 -9.77 -0.97 3.28
C PHE A 22 -8.30 -0.55 3.27
N GLY A 23 -8.01 0.75 3.29
CA GLY A 23 -6.68 1.25 2.98
C GLY A 23 -5.55 0.77 3.88
N SER A 24 -5.82 0.53 5.16
CA SER A 24 -4.85 -0.09 6.08
C SER A 24 -4.46 -1.51 5.64
N VAL A 25 -5.46 -2.33 5.30
CA VAL A 25 -5.25 -3.71 4.83
C VAL A 25 -4.55 -3.69 3.48
N ILE A 26 -5.02 -2.86 2.55
CA ILE A 26 -4.44 -2.74 1.20
C ILE A 26 -3.00 -2.25 1.27
N GLY A 27 -2.72 -1.21 2.06
CA GLY A 27 -1.36 -0.67 2.21
C GLY A 27 -0.40 -1.69 2.83
N GLY A 28 -0.84 -2.48 3.81
CA GLY A 28 -0.04 -3.54 4.41
C GLY A 28 0.25 -4.68 3.41
N VAL A 29 -0.80 -5.20 2.77
CA VAL A 29 -0.69 -6.28 1.78
C VAL A 29 0.14 -5.84 0.57
N TYR A 30 -0.07 -4.63 0.05
CA TYR A 30 0.68 -4.08 -1.07
C TYR A 30 2.19 -4.07 -0.79
N ARG A 31 2.61 -3.62 0.40
CA ARG A 31 4.02 -3.63 0.80
C ARG A 31 4.60 -5.04 0.92
N ILE A 32 3.88 -5.97 1.53
CA ILE A 32 4.32 -7.36 1.62
C ILE A 32 4.54 -7.97 0.23
N LEU A 33 3.63 -7.69 -0.70
CA LEU A 33 3.76 -8.15 -2.08
C LEU A 33 4.91 -7.46 -2.82
N ARG A 34 5.13 -6.17 -2.57
CA ARG A 34 6.24 -5.41 -3.15
C ARG A 34 7.60 -5.93 -2.70
N PHE A 35 7.72 -6.37 -1.46
CA PHE A 35 8.92 -7.06 -0.97
C PHE A 35 9.27 -8.31 -1.81
N LEU A 36 8.28 -9.04 -2.33
CA LEU A 36 8.55 -10.21 -3.17
C LEU A 36 9.28 -9.82 -4.48
N GLU A 37 9.04 -8.61 -4.96
CA GLU A 37 9.66 -8.02 -6.16
C GLU A 37 10.99 -7.34 -5.83
N THR A 38 11.06 -6.53 -4.75
CA THR A 38 12.22 -5.68 -4.46
C THR A 38 13.20 -6.26 -3.44
N LYS A 39 12.82 -7.33 -2.73
CA LYS A 39 13.58 -7.95 -1.63
C LYS A 39 13.96 -6.98 -0.50
N ASN A 40 13.29 -5.83 -0.42
CA ASN A 40 13.53 -4.83 0.61
C ASN A 40 12.85 -5.22 1.94
N ILE A 41 13.66 -5.63 2.92
CA ILE A 41 13.18 -6.07 4.25
C ILE A 41 12.43 -4.96 4.99
N VAL A 42 12.78 -3.69 4.79
CA VAL A 42 12.06 -2.56 5.43
C VAL A 42 10.62 -2.52 4.95
N THR A 43 10.39 -2.67 3.64
CA THR A 43 9.06 -2.74 3.05
C THR A 43 8.23 -3.88 3.65
N LEU A 44 8.85 -5.05 3.86
CA LEU A 44 8.19 -6.19 4.50
C LEU A 44 7.80 -5.90 5.95
N VAL A 45 8.75 -5.41 6.76
CA VAL A 45 8.53 -5.12 8.18
C VAL A 45 7.43 -4.08 8.36
N VAL A 46 7.45 -3.01 7.56
CA VAL A 46 6.42 -1.96 7.58
C VAL A 46 5.07 -2.54 7.17
N GLY A 47 5.02 -3.37 6.12
CA GLY A 47 3.79 -4.02 5.67
C GLY A 47 3.15 -4.89 6.75
N ILE A 48 3.96 -5.66 7.49
CA ILE A 48 3.48 -6.47 8.62
C ILE A 48 2.97 -5.56 9.74
N LEU A 49 3.77 -4.58 10.19
CA LEU A 49 3.38 -3.66 11.27
C LEU A 49 2.07 -2.95 10.96
N PHE A 50 1.85 -2.54 9.72
CA PHE A 50 0.60 -1.94 9.25
C PHE A 50 -0.63 -2.80 9.51
N LEU A 51 -0.50 -4.12 9.39
CA LEU A 51 -1.58 -5.08 9.57
C LEU A 51 -1.81 -5.44 11.05
N VAL A 52 -0.75 -5.48 11.87
CA VAL A 52 -0.85 -6.00 13.25
C VAL A 52 -0.94 -4.94 14.33
N THR A 53 -0.29 -3.78 14.17
CA THR A 53 -0.14 -2.85 15.31
C THR A 53 -1.20 -1.76 15.35
N GLY A 54 -1.83 -1.41 14.22
CA GLY A 54 -2.81 -0.30 14.14
C GLY A 54 -2.23 1.11 14.42
N VAL A 55 -1.07 1.21 15.09
CA VAL A 55 -0.35 2.43 15.46
C VAL A 55 0.55 2.84 14.30
N GLY A 56 0.32 4.05 13.77
CA GLY A 56 0.93 4.54 12.51
C GLY A 56 0.04 4.36 11.28
N ASN A 57 -1.01 3.54 11.41
CA ASN A 57 -1.90 3.14 10.32
C ASN A 57 -2.69 4.32 9.75
N ALA A 58 -3.21 5.23 10.59
CA ALA A 58 -4.00 6.37 10.11
C ALA A 58 -3.14 7.40 9.35
N ILE A 59 -1.96 7.75 9.85
CA ILE A 59 -1.08 8.72 9.20
C ILE A 59 -0.57 8.14 7.88
N ALA A 60 -0.04 6.92 7.92
CA ALA A 60 0.51 6.33 6.71
C ALA A 60 -0.59 5.90 5.72
N TRP A 61 -1.82 5.63 6.18
CA TRP A 61 -3.00 5.51 5.30
C TRP A 61 -3.33 6.83 4.59
N VAL A 62 -3.30 7.97 5.30
CA VAL A 62 -3.48 9.28 4.65
C VAL A 62 -2.40 9.52 3.61
N VAL A 63 -1.14 9.18 3.91
CA VAL A 63 -0.04 9.29 2.95
C VAL A 63 -0.25 8.34 1.76
N ASP A 64 -0.71 7.11 1.99
CA ASP A 64 -1.03 6.14 0.92
C ASP A 64 -2.15 6.68 0.01
N LEU A 65 -3.19 7.28 0.59
CA LEU A 65 -4.27 7.90 -0.17
C LEU A 65 -3.77 9.09 -1.00
N ILE A 66 -2.95 9.97 -0.42
CA ILE A 66 -2.36 11.11 -1.13
C ILE A 66 -1.45 10.63 -2.27
N THR A 67 -0.58 9.65 -2.01
CA THR A 67 0.33 9.11 -3.03
C THR A 67 -0.42 8.35 -4.12
N GLU A 68 -1.51 7.64 -3.81
CA GLU A 68 -2.41 7.06 -4.80
C GLU A 68 -3.09 8.16 -5.66
N ILE A 69 -3.50 9.28 -5.05
CA ILE A 69 -4.09 10.41 -5.80
C ILE A 69 -3.06 11.10 -6.71
N ILE A 70 -1.83 11.29 -6.26
CA ILE A 70 -0.82 12.04 -7.02
C ILE A 70 -0.08 11.14 -8.02
N ASN A 71 0.40 9.99 -7.55
CA ASN A 71 1.29 9.10 -8.29
C ASN A 71 0.58 7.89 -8.89
N ASN A 72 -0.72 7.71 -8.60
CA ASN A 72 -1.49 6.55 -9.04
C ASN A 72 -0.90 5.20 -8.58
N LYS A 73 -0.17 5.22 -7.45
CA LYS A 73 0.39 4.06 -6.77
C LYS A 73 0.77 4.43 -5.33
N ILE A 74 0.80 3.44 -4.46
CA ILE A 74 1.31 3.58 -3.09
C ILE A 74 2.85 3.64 -3.15
N THR A 75 3.44 4.75 -2.68
CA THR A 75 4.91 4.94 -2.72
C THR A 75 5.56 5.02 -1.35
N PHE A 76 4.79 5.22 -0.29
CA PHE A 76 5.37 5.42 1.03
C PHE A 76 5.90 4.10 1.62
N LEU A 77 7.23 3.98 1.77
CA LEU A 77 7.88 2.78 2.28
C LEU A 77 7.43 1.51 1.52
N ALA A 78 7.26 1.65 0.21
CA ALA A 78 6.72 0.65 -0.70
C ALA A 78 7.46 0.67 -2.06
N ASP A 79 8.79 0.79 -2.01
CA ASP A 79 9.67 0.73 -3.20
C ASP A 79 9.65 -0.66 -3.83
#